data_AF-A0A7S6RZY7-F1
#
_entry.id   AF-A0A7S6RZY7-F1
#
_cell.length_a   1.000
_cell.length_b   1.000
_cell.length_c   1.000
_cell.angle_alpha   90.00
_cell.angle_beta   90.00
_cell.angle_gamma   90.00
#
_symmetry.space_group_name_H-M   'P 1'
#
loop_
_entity.id
_entity.type
_entity.pdbx_description
1 polymer ?
#
loop_
_entity_poly.entity_id
_entity_poly.type
_entity_poly.pdbx_seq_one_letter_code
_entity_poly.pdbx_strand_id
1 'polypeptide(L)'
;MHRTLKQTLGKAKLRAQTPELAACELDWSMAGLWLISLLTHNAAQPPRLISPAAALRVIRTAMRAPPPNGKTLAPAQLRTAVPDFYLRRRPKTARDWPHKKTEPPPGTPRIRTATTAEIRKAQAFRKEKGAA
;
A
#
# COMPACT_ATOMS: atom_id res chain seq x y z
N MET A 1 -8.89 6.04 -13.87
CA MET A 1 -7.44 6.35 -13.91
C MET A 1 -6.82 6.61 -12.53
N HIS A 2 -7.41 7.45 -11.67
CA HIS A 2 -6.84 7.79 -10.35
C HIS A 2 -6.47 6.58 -9.47
N ARG A 3 -7.39 5.61 -9.30
CA ARG A 3 -7.11 4.38 -8.55
C ARG A 3 -5.96 3.58 -9.15
N THR A 4 -5.92 3.48 -10.48
CA THR A 4 -4.88 2.74 -11.21
C THR A 4 -3.50 3.35 -10.97
N LEU A 5 -3.39 4.67 -11.02
CA LEU A 5 -2.14 5.39 -10.74
C LEU A 5 -1.67 5.15 -9.30
N LYS A 6 -2.57 5.36 -8.32
CA LYS A 6 -2.21 5.23 -6.90
C LYS A 6 -1.94 3.79 -6.47
N GLN A 7 -2.82 2.85 -6.83
CA GLN A 7 -2.80 1.47 -6.33
C GLN A 7 -2.07 0.51 -7.29
N THR A 8 -2.34 0.58 -8.58
CA THR A 8 -1.78 -0.38 -9.56
C THR A 8 -0.35 -0.05 -9.95
N LEU A 9 -0.06 1.23 -10.20
CA LEU A 9 1.30 1.72 -10.44
C LEU A 9 2.07 1.96 -9.13
N GLY A 10 1.39 1.95 -7.98
CA GLY A 10 2.00 2.15 -6.68
C GLY A 10 2.43 3.60 -6.39
N LYS A 11 1.94 4.57 -7.17
CA LYS A 11 2.29 5.99 -7.05
C LYS A 11 1.38 6.74 -6.06
N ALA A 12 0.97 6.07 -4.98
CA ALA A 12 0.23 6.68 -3.88
C ALA A 12 1.10 7.65 -3.05
N LYS A 13 2.42 7.39 -3.02
CA LYS A 13 3.44 8.26 -2.44
C LYS A 13 4.55 8.44 -3.48
N LEU A 14 4.96 9.68 -3.71
CA LEU A 14 6.11 10.02 -4.55
C LEU A 14 7.36 9.98 -3.67
N ARG A 15 8.50 9.55 -4.22
CA ARG A 15 9.75 9.34 -3.44
C ARG A 15 10.84 10.36 -3.78
N ALA A 16 10.59 11.25 -4.72
CA ALA A 16 11.48 12.36 -5.03
C ALA A 16 11.73 13.25 -3.81
N GLN A 17 12.96 13.76 -3.69
CA GLN A 17 13.40 14.60 -2.56
C GLN A 17 12.99 16.08 -2.72
N THR A 18 12.78 16.53 -3.96
CA THR A 18 12.37 17.91 -4.27
C THR A 18 10.97 17.93 -4.91
N PRO A 19 10.21 19.03 -4.75
CA PRO A 19 8.88 19.13 -5.32
C PRO A 19 8.88 19.12 -6.85
N GLU A 20 9.90 19.69 -7.51
CA GLU A 20 9.98 19.69 -8.97
C GLU A 20 10.18 18.27 -9.52
N LEU A 21 11.05 17.48 -8.87
CA LEU A 21 11.27 16.08 -9.23
C LEU A 21 10.03 15.22 -8.93
N ALA A 22 9.27 15.54 -7.87
CA ALA A 22 8.02 14.85 -7.57
C ALA A 22 6.96 15.11 -8.66
N ALA A 23 6.85 16.36 -9.15
CA ALA A 23 5.98 16.69 -10.28
C ALA A 23 6.38 15.92 -11.54
N CYS A 24 7.67 15.94 -11.87
CA CYS A 24 8.22 15.17 -13.00
C CYS A 24 7.95 13.66 -12.86
N GLU A 25 8.16 13.08 -11.66
CA GLU A 25 7.83 11.67 -11.37
C GLU A 25 6.36 11.36 -11.64
N LEU A 26 5.46 12.27 -11.25
CA LEU A 26 4.02 12.12 -11.46
C LEU A 26 3.65 12.19 -12.95
N ASP A 27 4.21 13.15 -13.68
CA ASP A 27 3.95 13.34 -15.11
C ASP A 27 4.38 12.12 -15.92
N TRP A 28 5.60 11.61 -15.68
CA TRP A 28 6.09 10.39 -16.30
C TRP A 28 5.27 9.16 -15.91
N SER A 29 4.76 9.11 -14.68
CA SER A 29 3.88 8.03 -14.24
C SER A 29 2.54 8.05 -14.97
N MET A 30 2.00 9.25 -15.24
CA MET A 30 0.76 9.43 -16.01
C MET A 30 0.97 9.04 -17.49
N ALA A 31 2.04 9.56 -18.11
CA ALA A 31 2.39 9.23 -19.49
C ALA A 31 2.61 7.71 -19.66
N GLY A 32 3.31 7.06 -18.72
CA GLY A 32 3.48 5.61 -18.71
C GLY A 32 2.16 4.86 -18.62
N LEU A 33 1.22 5.31 -17.78
CA LEU A 33 -0.11 4.69 -17.69
C LEU A 33 -0.90 4.82 -19.01
N TRP A 34 -0.84 5.97 -19.67
CA TRP A 34 -1.48 6.17 -20.97
C TRP A 34 -0.87 5.28 -22.04
N LEU A 35 0.46 5.20 -22.09
CA LEU A 35 1.17 4.33 -23.05
C LEU A 35 0.79 2.86 -22.86
N ILE A 36 0.76 2.37 -21.62
CA ILE A 36 0.34 1.00 -21.31
C ILE A 36 -1.11 0.77 -21.77
N SER A 37 -1.99 1.74 -21.51
CA SER A 37 -3.41 1.64 -21.89
C SER A 37 -3.57 1.57 -23.41
N LEU A 38 -2.84 2.42 -24.15
CA LEU A 38 -2.85 2.47 -25.60
C LEU A 38 -2.30 1.19 -26.23
N LEU A 39 -1.13 0.71 -25.76
CA LEU A 39 -0.53 -0.53 -26.23
C LEU A 39 -1.45 -1.74 -26.03
N THR A 40 -2.12 -1.78 -24.88
CA THR A 40 -3.06 -2.89 -24.57
C THR A 40 -4.32 -2.79 -25.41
N HIS A 41 -4.83 -1.58 -25.64
CA HIS A 41 -5.98 -1.34 -26.50
C HIS A 41 -5.71 -1.77 -27.95
N ASN A 42 -4.56 -1.39 -28.51
CA ASN A 42 -4.16 -1.79 -29.86
C ASN A 42 -3.94 -3.31 -29.99
N ALA A 43 -3.53 -3.98 -28.92
CA ALA A 43 -3.32 -5.43 -28.94
C ALA A 43 -4.63 -6.23 -28.84
N ALA A 44 -5.65 -5.71 -28.14
CA ALA A 44 -6.91 -6.40 -27.84
C ALA A 44 -7.97 -6.16 -28.93
N GLN A 45 -8.15 -7.13 -29.82
CA GLN A 45 -9.28 -7.18 -30.75
C GLN A 45 -10.17 -8.42 -30.49
N PRO A 46 -11.51 -8.29 -30.42
CA PRO A 46 -12.31 -7.04 -30.30
C PRO A 46 -12.01 -6.29 -28.98
N PRO A 47 -12.44 -5.02 -28.81
CA PRO A 47 -12.16 -4.23 -27.61
C PRO A 47 -12.78 -4.89 -26.37
N ARG A 48 -11.96 -5.65 -25.65
CA ARG A 48 -12.32 -6.26 -24.37
C ARG A 48 -12.10 -5.24 -23.26
N LEU A 49 -12.79 -5.43 -22.14
CA LEU A 49 -12.40 -4.75 -20.90
C LEU A 49 -10.92 -5.06 -20.64
N ILE A 50 -10.13 -4.03 -20.35
CA ILE A 50 -8.67 -4.15 -20.15
C ILE A 50 -8.38 -4.07 -18.65
N SER A 51 -7.47 -4.92 -18.18
CA SER A 51 -6.91 -4.85 -16.84
C SER A 51 -5.55 -4.16 -16.86
N PRO A 52 -5.45 -2.91 -16.35
CA PRO A 52 -4.17 -2.21 -16.28
C PRO A 52 -3.13 -2.97 -15.44
N ALA A 53 -3.57 -3.71 -14.41
CA ALA A 53 -2.69 -4.51 -13.58
C ALA A 53 -2.10 -5.71 -14.34
N ALA A 54 -2.91 -6.37 -15.17
CA ALA A 54 -2.44 -7.47 -16.00
C ALA A 54 -1.50 -6.96 -17.09
N ALA A 55 -1.83 -5.85 -17.75
CA ALA A 55 -0.97 -5.23 -18.77
C ALA A 55 0.41 -4.85 -18.20
N LEU A 56 0.43 -4.22 -17.03
CA LEU A 56 1.66 -3.85 -16.34
C LEU A 56 2.52 -5.07 -15.95
N ARG A 57 1.89 -6.20 -15.57
CA ARG A 57 2.62 -7.45 -15.31
C ARG A 57 3.29 -7.98 -16.57
N VAL A 58 2.57 -8.04 -17.69
CA VAL A 58 3.12 -8.51 -18.96
C VAL A 58 4.33 -7.65 -19.37
N ILE A 59 4.20 -6.33 -19.27
CA ILE A 59 5.29 -5.40 -19.61
C ILE A 59 6.50 -5.57 -18.68
N ARG A 60 6.27 -5.68 -17.37
CA ARG A 60 7.36 -5.93 -16.40
C ARG A 60 8.06 -7.25 -16.66
N THR A 61 7.34 -8.30 -17.02
CA THR A 61 7.93 -9.60 -17.36
C THR A 61 8.83 -9.46 -18.59
N ALA A 62 8.33 -8.81 -19.64
CA ALA A 62 9.11 -8.58 -20.86
C ALA A 62 10.35 -7.71 -20.64
N MET A 63 10.27 -6.71 -19.75
CA MET A 63 11.44 -5.89 -19.38
C MET A 63 12.48 -6.65 -18.56
N ARG A 64 12.05 -7.59 -17.70
CA ARG A 64 12.96 -8.38 -16.86
C ARG A 64 13.65 -9.51 -17.60
N ALA A 65 12.93 -10.13 -18.54
CA ALA A 65 13.42 -11.24 -19.34
C ALA A 65 13.03 -10.96 -20.79
N PRO A 66 13.80 -10.11 -21.51
CA PRO A 66 13.57 -9.89 -22.92
C PRO A 66 13.69 -11.23 -23.65
N PRO A 67 12.83 -11.51 -24.65
CA PRO A 67 12.88 -12.78 -25.34
C PRO A 67 14.23 -12.94 -26.05
N PRO A 68 14.77 -14.17 -26.10
CA PRO A 68 16.15 -14.44 -26.52
C PRO A 68 16.46 -13.99 -27.95
N ASN A 69 15.45 -13.79 -28.78
CA ASN A 69 15.62 -13.46 -30.21
C ASN A 69 15.42 -11.97 -30.51
N GLY A 70 15.48 -11.09 -29.50
CA GLY A 70 15.26 -9.65 -29.67
C GLY A 70 13.84 -9.27 -30.11
N LYS A 71 12.89 -10.22 -30.07
CA LYS A 71 11.49 -9.96 -30.44
C LYS A 71 10.89 -8.96 -29.46
N THR A 72 10.13 -8.00 -29.97
CA THR A 72 9.32 -7.11 -29.12
C THR A 72 8.24 -7.91 -28.39
N LEU A 73 7.72 -7.32 -27.31
CA LEU A 73 6.52 -7.78 -26.58
C LEU A 73 5.48 -8.30 -27.56
N ALA A 74 5.15 -9.60 -27.51
CA ALA A 74 4.19 -10.15 -28.45
C ALA A 74 2.81 -9.57 -28.16
N PRO A 75 2.09 -8.98 -29.14
CA PRO A 75 0.72 -8.50 -28.95
C PRO A 75 -0.21 -9.56 -28.35
N ALA A 76 0.07 -10.85 -28.63
CA ALA A 76 -0.61 -11.99 -28.02
C ALA A 76 -0.55 -12.02 -26.49
N GLN A 77 0.57 -11.62 -25.88
CA GLN A 77 0.70 -11.58 -24.42
C GLN A 77 -0.13 -10.44 -23.84
N LEU A 78 -0.14 -9.26 -24.48
CA LEU A 78 -0.98 -8.14 -24.06
C LEU A 78 -2.47 -8.43 -24.19
N ARG A 79 -2.90 -9.26 -25.15
CA ARG A 79 -4.31 -9.71 -25.26
C ARG A 79 -4.82 -10.45 -24.02
N THR A 80 -3.93 -11.07 -23.26
CA THR A 80 -4.30 -11.75 -22.01
C THR A 80 -4.57 -10.79 -20.84
N ALA A 81 -4.34 -9.49 -21.02
CA ALA A 81 -4.51 -8.46 -19.99
C ALA A 81 -5.98 -8.06 -19.79
N VAL A 82 -6.84 -9.03 -19.51
CA VAL A 82 -8.28 -8.88 -19.32
C VAL A 82 -8.58 -8.82 -17.81
N PRO A 83 -9.61 -8.08 -17.33
CA PRO A 83 -9.99 -8.11 -15.93
C PRO A 83 -10.51 -9.48 -15.54
N ASP A 84 -10.42 -9.72 -14.25
CA ASP A 84 -10.98 -10.93 -13.66
C ASP A 84 -12.51 -10.83 -13.65
N PHE A 85 -13.17 -11.78 -14.31
CA PHE A 85 -14.63 -11.88 -14.39
C PHE A 85 -15.24 -12.69 -13.24
N TYR A 86 -14.48 -12.98 -12.17
CA TYR A 86 -15.03 -13.73 -11.07
C TYR A 86 -16.28 -13.04 -10.48
N LEU A 87 -17.38 -13.79 -10.50
CA LEU A 87 -18.57 -13.42 -9.75
C LEU A 87 -18.30 -13.69 -8.28
N ARG A 88 -18.20 -12.61 -7.50
CA ARG A 88 -17.91 -12.72 -6.09
C ARG A 88 -19.10 -13.34 -5.37
N ARG A 89 -18.92 -14.57 -4.87
CA ARG A 89 -19.99 -15.34 -4.19
C ARG A 89 -20.30 -14.88 -2.76
N ARG A 90 -19.41 -14.11 -2.14
CA ARG A 90 -19.56 -13.65 -0.74
C ARG A 90 -19.40 -12.13 -0.65
N PRO A 91 -20.24 -11.43 0.11
CA PRO A 91 -20.15 -9.98 0.25
C PRO A 91 -18.78 -9.54 0.79
N LYS A 92 -18.43 -8.26 0.60
CA LYS A 92 -17.30 -7.62 1.31
C LYS A 92 -17.64 -7.36 2.77
N THR A 93 -18.19 -8.34 3.46
CA THR A 93 -18.23 -8.27 4.91
C THR A 93 -16.78 -8.27 5.38
N ALA A 94 -16.45 -7.28 6.23
CA ALA A 94 -15.27 -7.41 7.05
C ALA A 94 -15.38 -8.77 7.76
N ARG A 95 -14.27 -9.52 7.84
CA ARG A 95 -14.20 -10.58 8.86
C ARG A 95 -14.58 -9.93 10.19
N ASP A 96 -15.28 -10.66 11.07
CA ASP A 96 -15.59 -10.25 12.45
C ASP A 96 -14.30 -9.93 13.20
N TRP A 97 -13.73 -8.79 12.86
CA TRP A 97 -12.54 -8.23 13.42
C TRP A 97 -13.05 -7.29 14.50
N PRO A 98 -12.63 -7.46 15.76
CA PRO A 98 -13.15 -6.64 16.85
C PRO A 98 -12.72 -5.18 16.59
N HIS A 99 -13.66 -4.38 16.09
CA HIS A 99 -13.42 -2.98 15.73
C HIS A 99 -13.38 -2.05 16.96
N LYS A 100 -13.67 -2.59 18.15
CA LYS A 100 -13.57 -1.88 19.43
C LYS A 100 -12.95 -2.79 20.48
N LYS A 101 -11.99 -2.26 21.25
CA LYS A 101 -11.59 -2.85 22.52
C LYS A 101 -12.76 -2.73 23.47
N THR A 102 -13.43 -3.83 23.74
CA THR A 102 -14.44 -3.96 24.80
C THR A 102 -13.79 -4.41 26.11
N GLU A 103 -12.58 -3.90 26.37
CA GLU A 103 -11.96 -4.09 27.68
C GLU A 103 -12.82 -3.32 28.69
N PRO A 104 -13.22 -3.94 29.81
CA PRO A 104 -13.92 -3.22 30.87
C PRO A 104 -13.05 -2.05 31.34
N PRO A 105 -13.66 -0.95 31.81
CA PRO A 105 -12.89 0.14 32.40
C PRO A 105 -11.99 -0.40 33.52
N PRO A 106 -10.81 0.20 33.73
CA PRO A 106 -9.93 -0.20 34.81
C PRO A 106 -10.71 -0.21 36.13
N GLY A 107 -10.59 -1.31 36.88
CA GLY A 107 -11.26 -1.45 38.17
C GLY A 107 -10.83 -0.39 39.18
N THR A 108 -11.55 -0.28 40.29
CA THR A 108 -11.21 0.67 41.36
C THR A 108 -9.76 0.51 41.82
N PRO A 109 -9.00 1.60 41.95
CA PRO A 109 -7.61 1.53 42.37
C PRO A 109 -7.49 0.95 43.78
N ARG A 110 -6.53 0.05 44.00
CA ARG A 110 -6.17 -0.43 45.34
C ARG A 110 -5.27 0.61 46.00
N ILE A 111 -5.85 1.48 46.81
CA ILE A 111 -5.12 2.50 47.56
C ILE A 111 -4.73 1.92 48.93
N ARG A 112 -3.45 2.03 49.30
CA ARG A 112 -2.97 1.73 50.65
C ARG A 112 -2.17 2.92 51.18
N THR A 113 -2.25 3.16 52.48
CA THR A 113 -1.34 4.10 53.15
C THR A 113 0.10 3.59 53.04
N ALA A 114 1.02 4.50 52.77
CA ALA A 114 2.43 4.18 52.68
C ALA A 114 2.96 3.71 54.04
N THR A 115 3.79 2.68 54.03
CA THR A 115 4.53 2.25 55.22
C THR A 115 5.64 3.25 55.55
N THR A 116 6.09 3.25 56.81
CA THR A 116 7.19 4.12 57.27
C THR A 116 8.48 3.92 56.47
N ALA A 117 8.78 2.68 56.06
CA ALA A 117 9.92 2.36 55.21
C ALA A 117 9.80 2.96 53.80
N GLU A 118 8.62 2.91 53.20
CA GLU A 118 8.34 3.51 51.88
C GLU A 118 8.43 5.04 51.93
N ILE A 119 7.96 5.66 53.02
CA ILE A 119 8.09 7.11 53.25
C ILE A 119 9.57 7.51 53.34
N ARG A 120 10.39 6.78 54.10
CA ARG A 120 11.83 7.04 54.21
C ARG A 120 12.54 6.90 52.87
N LYS A 121 12.22 5.86 52.09
CA LYS A 121 12.77 5.68 50.73
C LYS A 121 12.37 6.82 49.80
N ALA A 122 11.13 7.29 49.86
CA ALA A 122 10.67 8.42 49.06
C ALA A 122 11.37 9.73 49.44
N GLN A 123 11.64 9.95 50.73
CA GLN A 123 12.42 11.10 51.21
C GLN A 123 13.87 11.04 50.72
N ALA A 124 14.52 9.88 50.79
CA ALA A 124 15.87 9.67 50.26
C ALA A 124 15.94 9.92 48.75
N PHE A 125 14.97 9.39 47.99
CA PHE A 125 14.88 9.59 46.54
C PHE A 125 14.66 11.07 46.16
N ARG A 126 13.82 11.81 46.91
CA ARG A 126 13.66 13.28 46.71
C ARG A 126 14.96 14.02 46.97
N LYS A 127 15.75 13.59 47.98
CA LYS A 127 17.03 14.21 48.34
C LYS A 127 18.09 14.01 47.25
N GLU A 128 18.18 12.80 46.68
CA GLU A 128 19.09 12.51 45.57
C GLU A 128 18.69 13.28 44.30
N LYS A 129 17.40 13.35 43.98
CA LYS A 129 16.91 14.02 42.77
C LYS A 129 16.89 15.56 42.86
N GLY A 130 16.92 16.12 44.07
CA GLY A 130 17.07 17.56 44.30
C GLY A 130 18.52 18.01 44.48
N ALA A 131 19.47 17.06 44.52
CA ALA A 131 20.90 17.31 44.57
C ALA A 131 21.60 17.15 43.21
N ALA A 132 20.84 16.80 42.17
CA ALA A 132 21.24 16.80 40.76
C ALA A 132 20.55 17.96 40.03
#